data_AF-A0A1Y4R7A7-F1
#
_entry.id   AF-A0A1Y4R7A7-F1
#
_cell.length_a   1.000
_cell.length_b   1.000
_cell.length_c   1.000
_cell.angle_alpha   90.00
_cell.angle_beta   90.00
_cell.angle_gamma   90.00
#
_symmetry.space_group_name_H-M   'P 1'
#
loop_
_entity.id
_entity.type
_entity.pdbx_description
1 polymer ?
#
loop_
_entity_poly.entity_id
_entity_poly.type
_entity_poly.pdbx_seq_one_letter_code
_entity_poly.pdbx_strand_id
1 'polypeptide(L)'
;MDEIGIMSSLCVNILDELRIMNYDEFSSIVDKVDVIEENIDKTHHQFTVNQLKRLKDKKCTTENSVVYTKILTDFERIGDHGLNIAEGFYKAREAMKAMKMIEHQ
;
A
#
# COMPACT_ATOMS: atom_id res chain seq x y z
N MET A 1 -16.14 -7.44 6.36
CA MET A 1 -16.06 -6.73 5.07
C MET A 1 -15.94 -7.75 3.96
N ASP A 2 -16.41 -7.43 2.77
CA ASP A 2 -16.09 -8.18 1.55
C ASP A 2 -14.63 -7.92 1.13
N GLU A 3 -14.12 -8.71 0.17
CA GLU A 3 -12.71 -8.67 -0.26
C GLU A 3 -12.27 -7.27 -0.72
N ILE A 4 -13.14 -6.54 -1.43
CA ILE A 4 -12.85 -5.18 -1.90
C ILE A 4 -12.80 -4.19 -0.72
N GLY A 5 -13.71 -4.29 0.23
CA GLY A 5 -13.67 -3.46 1.44
C GLY A 5 -12.38 -3.66 2.26
N ILE A 6 -11.85 -4.90 2.29
CA ILE A 6 -10.57 -5.19 2.95
C ILE A 6 -9.42 -4.49 2.22
N MET A 7 -9.29 -4.66 0.90
CA MET A 7 -8.25 -3.98 0.12
C MET A 7 -8.33 -2.46 0.26
N SER A 8 -9.54 -1.90 0.13
CA SER A 8 -9.77 -0.47 0.31
C SER A 8 -9.34 0.04 1.68
N SER A 9 -9.59 -0.73 2.75
CA SER A 9 -9.19 -0.32 4.10
C SER A 9 -7.66 -0.31 4.25
N LEU A 10 -6.97 -1.30 3.67
CA LEU A 10 -5.51 -1.34 3.69
C LEU A 10 -4.89 -0.15 2.94
N CYS A 11 -5.43 0.20 1.78
CA CYS A 11 -4.97 1.38 1.03
C CYS A 11 -5.24 2.68 1.81
N VAL A 12 -6.39 2.81 2.47
CA VAL A 12 -6.67 3.97 3.34
C VAL A 12 -5.66 4.06 4.48
N ASN A 13 -5.30 2.94 5.11
CA ASN A 13 -4.30 2.92 6.18
C ASN A 13 -2.93 3.41 5.68
N ILE A 14 -2.50 3.04 4.47
CA ILE A 14 -1.27 3.60 3.87
C ILE A 14 -1.39 5.11 3.71
N LEU A 15 -2.49 5.59 3.15
CA LEU A 15 -2.68 7.03 2.93
C LEU A 15 -2.73 7.80 4.25
N ASP A 16 -3.24 7.19 5.32
CA ASP A 16 -3.27 7.80 6.65
C ASP A 16 -1.88 7.83 7.30
N GLU A 17 -1.06 6.78 7.16
CA GLU A 17 0.34 6.83 7.66
C GLU A 17 1.15 7.91 6.93
N LEU A 18 0.88 8.14 5.64
CA LEU A 18 1.55 9.19 4.86
C LEU A 18 1.15 10.63 5.26
N ARG A 19 0.20 10.81 6.18
CA ARG A 19 -0.17 12.12 6.74
C ARG A 19 0.84 12.56 7.80
N ILE A 20 2.04 12.87 7.35
CA ILE A 20 3.12 13.28 8.24
C ILE A 20 2.92 14.71 8.74
N MET A 21 3.06 14.92 10.05
CA MET A 21 2.89 16.24 10.67
C MET A 21 4.21 16.91 11.10
N ASN A 22 5.28 16.15 11.28
CA ASN A 22 6.59 16.69 11.67
C ASN A 22 7.75 15.87 11.10
N TYR A 23 8.96 16.43 11.20
CA TYR A 23 10.18 15.85 10.64
C TYR A 23 10.60 14.54 11.31
N ASP A 24 10.36 14.36 12.60
CA ASP A 24 10.84 13.19 13.35
C ASP A 24 10.11 11.91 12.92
N GLU A 25 8.86 12.05 12.46
CA GLU A 25 8.06 10.97 11.88
C GLU A 25 8.67 10.36 10.61
N PHE A 26 9.52 11.10 9.87
CA PHE A 26 10.20 10.60 8.65
C PHE A 26 11.09 9.39 8.96
N SER A 27 11.51 9.21 10.21
CA SER A 27 12.40 8.11 10.60
C SER A 27 11.75 6.74 10.63
N SER A 28 10.44 6.67 10.88
CA SER A 28 9.70 5.43 11.09
C SER A 28 8.64 5.17 10.01
N ILE A 29 8.41 6.13 9.11
CA ILE A 29 7.33 6.04 8.12
C ILE A 29 7.52 4.88 7.14
N VAL A 30 8.76 4.62 6.71
CA VAL A 30 9.06 3.54 5.76
C VAL A 30 8.67 2.19 6.37
N ASP A 31 9.16 1.89 7.58
CA ASP A 31 8.85 0.62 8.27
C ASP A 31 7.35 0.41 8.47
N LYS A 32 6.60 1.47 8.77
CA LYS A 32 5.15 1.38 8.95
C LYS A 32 4.42 1.10 7.64
N VAL A 33 4.77 1.83 6.58
CA VAL A 33 4.12 1.70 5.27
C VAL A 33 4.49 0.36 4.63
N ASP A 34 5.74 -0.10 4.79
CA ASP A 34 6.23 -1.40 4.32
C ASP A 34 5.40 -2.56 4.87
N VAL A 35 5.09 -2.55 6.17
CA VAL A 35 4.23 -3.58 6.79
C VAL A 35 2.81 -3.57 6.19
N ILE A 36 2.26 -2.40 5.85
CA ILE A 36 0.91 -2.34 5.27
C ILE A 36 0.95 -2.77 3.79
N GLU A 37 1.98 -2.37 3.05
CA GLU A 37 2.22 -2.78 1.66
C GLU A 37 2.35 -4.31 1.58
N GLU A 38 3.16 -4.95 2.45
CA GLU A 38 3.29 -6.41 2.48
C GLU A 38 1.95 -7.11 2.76
N ASN A 39 1.07 -6.48 3.56
CA ASN A 39 -0.28 -6.98 3.79
C ASN A 39 -1.19 -6.82 2.58
N ILE A 40 -1.06 -5.73 1.81
CA ILE A 40 -1.77 -5.53 0.54
C ILE A 40 -1.36 -6.62 -0.44
N ASP A 41 -0.06 -6.90 -0.57
CA ASP A 41 0.50 -7.92 -1.45
C ASP A 41 0.00 -9.33 -1.12
N LYS A 42 0.08 -9.71 0.16
CA LYS A 42 -0.45 -11.00 0.65
C LYS A 42 -1.95 -11.12 0.38
N THR A 43 -2.69 -10.03 0.59
CA THR A 43 -4.15 -10.01 0.40
C THR A 43 -4.52 -10.08 -1.09
N HIS A 44 -3.80 -9.34 -1.94
CA HIS A 44 -3.91 -9.39 -3.41
C HIS A 44 -3.72 -10.82 -3.92
N HIS A 45 -2.67 -11.51 -3.44
CA HIS A 45 -2.41 -12.89 -3.79
C HIS A 45 -3.57 -13.81 -3.38
N GLN A 46 -4.00 -13.73 -2.12
CA GLN A 46 -5.07 -14.57 -1.59
C GLN A 46 -6.39 -14.35 -2.35
N PHE A 47 -6.74 -13.11 -2.65
CA PHE A 47 -7.99 -12.78 -3.36
C PHE A 47 -7.92 -13.14 -4.84
N THR A 48 -6.74 -13.09 -5.45
CA THR A 48 -6.52 -13.65 -6.79
C THR A 48 -6.79 -15.16 -6.80
N VAL A 49 -6.29 -15.91 -5.81
CA VAL A 49 -6.57 -17.35 -5.68
C VAL A 49 -8.08 -17.61 -5.49
N ASN A 50 -8.76 -16.82 -4.65
CA ASN A 50 -10.20 -16.93 -4.45
C ASN A 50 -10.98 -16.68 -5.74
N GLN A 51 -10.58 -15.66 -6.50
CA GLN A 51 -11.18 -15.31 -7.79
C GLN A 51 -11.00 -16.44 -8.82
N LEU A 52 -9.80 -17.03 -8.92
CA LEU A 52 -9.55 -18.18 -9.79
C LEU A 52 -10.41 -19.39 -9.41
N LYS A 53 -10.62 -19.63 -8.12
CA LYS A 53 -11.54 -20.66 -7.64
C LYS A 53 -12.99 -20.38 -8.06
N ARG A 54 -13.46 -19.14 -7.93
CA ARG A 54 -14.80 -18.74 -8.39
C ARG A 54 -14.96 -18.94 -9.90
N LEU A 55 -13.93 -18.64 -10.69
CA LEU A 55 -13.93 -18.87 -12.13
C LEU A 55 -13.98 -20.37 -12.46
N LYS A 56 -13.14 -21.19 -11.82
CA LYS A 56 -13.13 -22.66 -11.97
C LYS A 56 -14.48 -23.29 -11.63
N ASP A 57 -15.12 -22.82 -10.56
CA ASP A 57 -16.43 -23.30 -10.10
C ASP A 57 -17.60 -22.76 -10.94
N LYS A 58 -17.34 -21.97 -11.99
CA LYS A 58 -18.36 -21.27 -12.81
C LYS A 58 -19.29 -20.35 -12.01
N LYS A 59 -18.81 -19.80 -10.88
CA LYS A 59 -19.53 -18.86 -10.01
C LYS A 59 -19.41 -17.40 -10.45
N CYS A 60 -18.58 -17.12 -11.45
CA CYS A 60 -18.46 -15.81 -12.09
C CYS A 60 -18.15 -15.99 -13.59
N THR A 61 -18.39 -14.95 -14.37
CA THR A 61 -17.99 -14.91 -15.79
C THR A 61 -16.52 -14.55 -15.93
N THR A 62 -15.94 -14.86 -17.09
CA THR A 62 -14.56 -14.48 -17.42
C THR A 62 -14.41 -12.95 -17.38
N GLU A 63 -15.39 -12.21 -17.91
CA GLU A 63 -15.39 -10.75 -17.93
C GLU A 63 -15.37 -10.17 -16.51
N ASN A 64 -16.20 -10.70 -15.60
CA ASN A 64 -16.20 -10.27 -14.21
C ASN A 64 -14.87 -10.59 -13.52
N SER A 65 -14.25 -11.72 -13.86
CA SER A 65 -12.93 -12.08 -13.34
C SER A 65 -11.85 -11.12 -13.78
N VAL A 66 -11.86 -10.70 -15.05
CA VAL A 66 -10.90 -9.72 -15.58
C VAL A 66 -11.05 -8.37 -14.89
N VAL A 67 -12.29 -7.90 -14.71
CA VAL A 67 -12.56 -6.63 -14.01
C VAL A 67 -12.08 -6.70 -12.56
N TYR A 68 -12.41 -7.79 -11.85
CA TYR A 68 -12.00 -7.98 -10.46
C TYR A 68 -10.46 -8.00 -10.30
N THR A 69 -9.75 -8.72 -11.18
CA THR A 69 -8.28 -8.74 -11.16
C THR A 69 -7.69 -7.35 -11.38
N LYS A 70 -8.24 -6.54 -12.31
CA LYS A 70 -7.77 -5.16 -12.50
C LYS A 70 -7.94 -4.31 -11.24
N ILE A 71 -9.09 -4.43 -10.57
CA ILE A 71 -9.34 -3.71 -9.31
C ILE A 71 -8.34 -4.12 -8.24
N LEU A 72 -8.05 -5.41 -8.09
CA LEU A 72 -7.03 -5.87 -7.15
C LEU A 72 -5.65 -5.28 -7.47
N THR A 73 -5.23 -5.33 -8.74
CA THR A 73 -3.96 -4.74 -9.17
C THR A 73 -3.91 -3.23 -8.92
N ASP A 74 -5.02 -2.51 -9.11
CA ASP A 74 -5.05 -1.07 -8.82
C ASP A 74 -4.86 -0.79 -7.32
N PHE A 75 -5.35 -1.65 -6.42
CA PHE A 75 -5.07 -1.53 -4.99
C PHE A 75 -3.62 -1.85 -4.60
N GLU A 76 -3.03 -2.88 -5.20
CA GLU A 76 -1.60 -3.20 -5.00
C GLU A 76 -0.71 -2.03 -5.43
N ARG A 77 -0.99 -1.43 -6.60
CA ARG A 77 -0.30 -0.22 -7.06
C ARG A 77 -0.42 0.96 -6.12
N ILE A 78 -1.56 1.13 -5.44
CA ILE A 78 -1.70 2.19 -4.41
C ILE A 78 -0.75 1.89 -3.25
N GLY A 79 -0.61 0.63 -2.85
CA GLY A 79 0.36 0.19 -1.84
C GLY A 79 1.79 0.53 -2.22
N ASP A 80 2.22 0.08 -3.40
CA ASP A 80 3.53 0.39 -3.98
C ASP A 80 3.81 1.89 -4.03
N HIS A 81 2.84 2.67 -4.53
CA HIS A 81 3.00 4.12 -4.60
C HIS A 81 3.12 4.75 -3.21
N GLY A 82 2.39 4.23 -2.23
CA GLY A 82 2.52 4.67 -0.85
C GLY A 82 3.92 4.42 -0.28
N LEU A 83 4.47 3.22 -0.49
CA LEU A 83 5.83 2.88 -0.07
C LEU A 83 6.88 3.78 -0.75
N ASN A 84 6.74 4.01 -2.05
CA ASN A 84 7.61 4.92 -2.80
C ASN A 84 7.59 6.37 -2.24
N ILE A 85 6.42 6.86 -1.81
CA ILE A 85 6.30 8.18 -1.16
C ILE A 85 7.01 8.17 0.20
N ALA A 86 6.82 7.12 1.01
CA ALA A 86 7.48 6.98 2.31
C ALA A 86 9.02 6.99 2.17
N GLU A 87 9.55 6.25 1.20
CA GLU A 87 10.99 6.31 0.86
C GLU A 87 11.44 7.70 0.43
N GLY A 88 10.59 8.43 -0.30
CA GLY A 88 10.82 9.81 -0.69
C GLY A 88 11.00 10.74 0.52
N PHE A 89 10.15 10.59 1.54
CA PHE A 89 10.29 11.32 2.80
C PHE A 89 11.59 10.99 3.52
N TYR A 90 11.95 9.70 3.58
CA TYR A 90 13.23 9.28 4.16
C TYR A 90 14.43 9.88 3.41
N LYS A 91 14.43 9.88 2.08
CA LYS A 91 15.49 10.50 1.25
C LYS A 91 15.57 12.01 1.50
N ALA A 92 14.43 12.70 1.61
CA ALA A 92 14.39 14.12 1.94
C ALA A 92 14.97 14.39 3.34
N ARG A 93 14.69 13.52 4.32
CA ARG A 93 15.24 13.57 5.67
C ARG A 93 16.77 13.62 5.66
N GLU A 94 17.38 12.67 4.96
CA GLU A 94 18.83 12.50 4.91
C GLU A 94 19.51 13.67 4.18
N ALA A 95 18.88 14.18 3.11
CA ALA A 95 19.34 15.39 2.44
C ALA A 95 19.34 16.62 3.37
N MET A 96 18.28 16.82 4.16
CA MET A 96 18.19 17.95 5.10
C MET A 96 19.23 17.86 6.23
N LYS A 97 19.50 16.66 6.76
CA LYS A 97 20.58 16.45 7.74
C LYS A 97 21.95 16.81 7.15
N ALA A 98 22.23 16.36 5.93
CA ALA A 98 23.49 16.62 5.25
C ALA A 98 23.71 18.14 5.01
N MET A 99 22.63 18.88 4.76
CA MET A 99 22.65 20.34 4.59
C MET A 99 22.74 21.13 5.91
N LYS A 100 22.80 20.47 7.08
CA LYS A 100 22.76 21.10 8.42
C LYS A 100 21.57 22.04 8.63
N MET A 101 20.46 21.83 7.93
CA MET A 101 19.25 22.64 8.09
C MET A 101 18.46 22.30 9.37
N ILE A 102 18.91 21.27 10.10
CA ILE A 102 18.32 20.80 11.35
C ILE A 102 19.48 20.67 12.33
N GLU A 103 19.82 21.78 12.97
CA GLU A 103 20.72 21.78 14.13
C GLU A 103 19.99 21.15 15.32
N HIS A 104 20.73 20.38 16.12
CA HIS A 104 20.26 19.73 17.33
C HIS A 104 19.42 20.68 18.21
N GLN A 105 18.20 20.26 18.54
CA GLN A 105 17.64 20.58 19.85
C GLN A 105 18.19 19.57 20.87
#